data_AF-A1RRC8-F1
#
_entry.id   AF-A1RRC8-F1
#
_cell.length_a   1.000
_cell.length_b   1.000
_cell.length_c   1.000
_cell.angle_alpha   90.00
_cell.angle_beta   90.00
_cell.angle_gamma   90.00
#
_symmetry.space_group_name_H-M   'P 1'
#
loop_
_entity.id
_entity.type
_entity.pdbx_description
1 polymer ?
#
loop_
_entity_poly.entity_id
_entity_poly.type
_entity_poly.pdbx_seq_one_letter_code
_entity_poly.pdbx_strand_id
1 'polypeptide(L)'
;MQIRLFDLDQRREVIVDIDGKAHITELIKRLKEMGVLRQNEAAMIGVPLDEKRIAYVPAANVEQLVAYANQKKTVIAFRRYPLYGLTTT
;
A
#
# COMPACT_ATOMS: atom_id res chain seq x y z
N MET A 1 11.62 10.03 -0.35
CA MET A 1 12.11 8.87 -1.13
C MET A 1 11.02 8.42 -2.10
N GLN A 2 11.38 7.71 -3.16
CA GLN A 2 10.40 7.03 -4.02
C GLN A 2 10.25 5.58 -3.58
N ILE A 3 9.00 5.17 -3.39
CA ILE A 3 8.64 3.77 -3.16
C ILE A 3 7.80 3.28 -4.33
N ARG A 4 8.07 2.05 -4.76
CA ARG A 4 7.29 1.33 -5.75
C ARG A 4 6.37 0.35 -5.04
N LEU A 5 5.07 0.47 -5.30
CA LEU A 5 4.03 -0.40 -4.80
C LEU A 5 3.40 -1.16 -5.97
N PHE A 6 3.20 -2.47 -5.81
CA PHE A 6 2.41 -3.25 -6.74
C PHE A 6 0.94 -3.27 -6.34
N ASP A 7 0.10 -2.86 -7.25
CA ASP A 7 -1.35 -2.91 -7.13
C ASP A 7 -1.84 -4.31 -7.52
N LEU A 8 -2.24 -5.13 -6.54
CA LEU A 8 -2.70 -6.49 -6.81
C LEU A 8 -4.02 -6.54 -7.57
N ASP A 9 -4.94 -5.60 -7.33
CA ASP A 9 -6.28 -5.68 -7.93
C ASP A 9 -6.28 -5.21 -9.39
N GLN A 10 -5.40 -4.27 -9.75
CA GLN A 10 -5.27 -3.75 -11.11
C GLN A 10 -4.01 -4.24 -11.84
N ARG A 11 -3.16 -5.03 -11.19
CA ARG A 11 -1.92 -5.63 -11.74
C ARG A 11 -0.99 -4.60 -12.38
N ARG A 12 -0.72 -3.51 -11.66
CA ARG A 12 0.17 -2.42 -12.13
C ARG A 12 1.09 -1.92 -11.04
N GLU A 13 2.17 -1.27 -11.45
CA GLU A 13 3.04 -0.57 -10.51
C GLU A 13 2.53 0.86 -10.26
N VAL A 14 2.70 1.32 -9.03
CA VAL A 14 2.40 2.67 -8.58
C VAL A 14 3.63 3.22 -7.86
N ILE A 15 4.13 4.35 -8.32
CA ILE A 15 5.28 5.02 -7.72
C ILE A 15 4.76 6.15 -6.84
N VAL A 16 5.19 6.20 -5.58
CA VAL A 16 4.76 7.20 -4.62
C VAL A 16 5.99 7.92 -4.05
N ASP A 17 5.95 9.24 -4.06
CA ASP A 17 6.90 10.07 -3.31
C ASP A 17 6.43 10.21 -1.85
N ILE A 18 7.25 9.74 -0.91
CA ILE A 18 6.94 9.78 0.52
C ILE A 18 8.18 9.92 1.39
N ASP A 19 8.04 10.46 2.60
CA ASP A 19 9.09 10.38 3.62
C ASP A 19 9.25 8.93 4.09
N GLY A 20 10.49 8.43 4.11
CA GLY A 20 10.82 7.07 4.54
C GLY A 20 10.48 6.82 6.01
N LYS A 21 10.50 7.86 6.83
CA LYS A 21 10.15 7.78 8.26
C LYS A 21 8.66 7.88 8.54
N ALA A 22 7.83 8.17 7.52
CA ALA A 22 6.39 8.26 7.68
C ALA A 22 5.78 6.92 8.08
N HIS A 23 4.68 6.98 8.84
CA HIS A 23 3.90 5.79 9.17
C HIS A 23 3.25 5.20 7.91
N ILE A 24 3.07 3.88 7.86
CA ILE A 24 2.55 3.16 6.67
C ILE A 24 1.17 3.68 6.22
N THR A 25 0.34 4.15 7.16
CA THR A 25 -0.98 4.73 6.84
C THR A 25 -0.89 5.98 5.95
N GLU A 26 0.23 6.70 5.97
CA GLU A 26 0.43 7.87 5.11
C GLU A 26 0.52 7.45 3.63
N LEU A 27 0.99 6.23 3.32
CA LEU A 27 0.93 5.70 1.96
C LEU A 27 -0.52 5.57 1.47
N ILE A 28 -1.43 5.10 2.32
CA ILE A 28 -2.85 4.97 1.95
C ILE A 28 -3.43 6.34 1.63
N LYS A 29 -3.10 7.36 2.42
CA LYS A 29 -3.53 8.75 2.18
C LYS A 29 -2.97 9.27 0.85
N ARG A 30 -1.68 9.09 0.58
CA ARG A 30 -1.06 9.48 -0.69
C ARG A 30 -1.71 8.79 -1.90
N LEU A 31 -1.99 7.50 -1.79
CA LEU A 31 -2.69 6.76 -2.84
C LEU A 31 -4.10 7.31 -3.12
N LYS A 32 -4.80 7.82 -2.09
CA LYS A 32 -6.09 8.52 -2.27
C LYS A 32 -5.92 9.88 -2.93
N GLU A 33 -4.94 10.68 -2.51
CA GLU A 33 -4.64 11.99 -3.12
C GLU A 33 -4.29 11.86 -4.61
N MET A 34 -3.60 10.78 -4.98
CA MET A 34 -3.25 10.47 -6.38
C MET A 34 -4.40 9.85 -7.20
N GLY A 35 -5.56 9.58 -6.58
CA GLY A 35 -6.70 8.93 -7.23
C GLY A 35 -6.48 7.44 -7.55
N VAL A 36 -5.43 6.83 -7.01
CA VAL A 36 -5.15 5.38 -7.14
C VAL A 36 -6.10 4.57 -6.27
N LEU A 37 -6.45 5.12 -5.10
CA LEU A 37 -7.53 4.66 -4.23
C LEU A 37 -8.67 5.68 -4.24
N ARG A 38 -9.91 5.20 -4.20
CA ARG A 38 -11.09 6.04 -3.99
C ARG A 38 -11.22 6.43 -2.52
N GLN A 39 -11.98 7.50 -2.25
CA GLN A 39 -12.20 7.97 -0.88
C GLN A 39 -12.89 6.91 0.00
N ASN A 40 -13.83 6.15 -0.59
CA ASN A 40 -14.55 5.04 0.04
C ASN A 40 -13.81 3.69 -0.03
N GLU A 41 -12.52 3.69 -0.34
CA GLU A 41 -11.68 2.49 -0.30
C GLU A 41 -10.72 2.56 0.90
N ALA A 42 -10.49 1.41 1.51
CA ALA A 42 -9.32 1.15 2.33
C ALA A 42 -8.30 0.34 1.54
N ALA A 43 -7.06 0.30 2.03
CA ALA A 43 -6.05 -0.56 1.48
C ALA A 43 -5.24 -1.23 2.58
N MET A 44 -4.86 -2.49 2.36
CA MET A 44 -3.86 -3.18 3.15
C MET A 44 -2.53 -3.15 2.38
N ILE A 45 -1.48 -2.68 3.03
CA ILE A 45 -0.13 -2.59 2.48
C ILE A 45 0.73 -3.67 3.14
N GLY A 46 1.56 -4.34 2.36
CA GLY A 46 2.44 -5.39 2.86
C GLY A 46 3.22 -6.06 1.73
N VAL A 47 3.47 -7.35 1.86
CA VAL A 47 4.12 -8.16 0.82
C VAL A 47 3.13 -9.17 0.23
N PRO A 48 3.16 -9.44 -1.08
CA PRO A 48 2.27 -10.42 -1.69
C PRO A 48 2.65 -11.83 -1.23
N LEU A 49 1.65 -12.63 -0.86
CA LEU A 49 1.78 -14.08 -0.66
C LEU A 49 1.50 -14.83 -1.96
N ASP A 50 0.57 -14.33 -2.75
CA ASP A 50 0.21 -14.79 -4.09
C ASP A 50 -0.53 -13.67 -4.85
N GLU A 51 -1.15 -14.00 -5.98
CA GLU A 51 -1.87 -13.04 -6.83
C GLU A 51 -3.12 -12.41 -6.17
N LYS A 52 -3.56 -12.90 -5.01
CA LYS A 52 -4.78 -12.45 -4.32
C LYS A 52 -4.51 -12.01 -2.88
N ARG A 53 -3.45 -12.48 -2.23
CA ARG A 53 -3.25 -12.29 -0.79
C ARG A 53 -2.04 -11.43 -0.50
N ILE A 54 -2.17 -10.55 0.49
CA ILE A 54 -1.08 -9.76 1.08
C ILE A 54 -0.90 -10.19 2.53
N ALA A 55 0.35 -10.39 2.93
CA ALA A 55 0.71 -10.48 4.33
C ALA A 55 1.02 -9.08 4.87
N TYR A 56 0.35 -8.71 5.95
CA TYR A 56 0.72 -7.54 6.74
C TYR A 56 2.12 -7.72 7.32
N VAL A 57 2.94 -6.68 7.21
CA VAL A 57 4.27 -6.63 7.81
C VAL A 57 4.22 -5.64 8.96
N PRO A 58 4.56 -6.05 10.20
CA PRO A 58 4.61 -5.13 11.34
C PRO A 58 5.83 -4.21 11.18
N ALA A 59 5.65 -3.12 10.45
CA ALA A 59 6.63 -2.07 10.23
C ALA A 59 6.11 -0.75 10.79
N ALA A 60 6.95 -0.02 11.54
CA ALA A 60 6.57 1.27 12.10
C ALA A 60 6.59 2.39 11.05
N ASN A 61 7.42 2.25 10.01
CA ASN A 61 7.56 3.23 8.94
C ASN A 61 7.89 2.60 7.57
N VAL A 62 7.87 3.42 6.53
CA VAL A 62 8.08 3.00 5.13
C VAL A 62 9.47 2.40 4.92
N GLU A 63 10.53 2.98 5.51
CA GLU A 63 11.90 2.45 5.41
C GLU A 63 12.01 1.02 5.93
N GLN A 64 11.39 0.73 7.07
CA GLN A 64 11.37 -0.62 7.64
C GLN A 64 10.63 -1.61 6.75
N LEU A 65 9.51 -1.18 6.14
CA LEU A 65 8.78 -2.01 5.18
C LEU A 65 9.62 -2.31 3.93
N VAL A 66 10.35 -1.32 3.41
CA VAL A 66 11.29 -1.48 2.28
C VAL A 66 12.43 -2.41 2.64
N ALA A 67 13.03 -2.24 3.81
CA ALA A 67 14.10 -3.12 4.28
C ALA A 67 13.62 -4.58 4.39
N TYR A 68 12.41 -4.80 4.93
CA TYR A 68 11.80 -6.14 5.00
C TYR A 68 11.58 -6.75 3.63
N ALA A 69 10.98 -6.00 2.70
CA ALA A 69 10.71 -6.47 1.34
C ALA A 69 12.02 -6.84 0.60
N ASN A 70 13.06 -6.01 0.73
CA ASN A 70 14.38 -6.26 0.17
C ASN A 70 15.02 -7.53 0.75
N GLN A 71 14.95 -7.71 2.07
CA GLN A 71 15.46 -8.91 2.74
C GLN A 71 14.77 -10.19 2.24
N LYS A 72 13.46 -10.12 2.00
CA LYS A 72 12.65 -11.22 1.47
C LYS A 72 12.72 -11.36 -0.05
N LYS A 73 13.45 -10.48 -0.73
CA LYS A 73 13.55 -10.42 -2.21
C LYS A 73 12.16 -10.39 -2.87
N THR A 74 11.25 -9.60 -2.31
CA THR A 74 9.88 -9.44 -2.79
C THR A 74 9.55 -7.96 -3.01
N VAL A 75 8.40 -7.69 -3.60
CA VAL A 75 7.86 -6.34 -3.80
C VAL A 75 6.95 -5.95 -2.64
N ILE A 76 6.79 -4.65 -2.42
CA ILE A 76 5.72 -4.14 -1.58
C ILE A 76 4.46 -4.04 -2.44
N ALA A 77 3.35 -4.55 -1.93
CA ALA A 77 2.08 -4.54 -2.61
C ALA A 77 0.99 -3.90 -1.75
N PHE A 78 -0.10 -3.48 -2.40
CA PHE A 78 -1.34 -3.13 -1.71
C PHE A 78 -2.55 -3.79 -2.37
N ARG A 79 -3.59 -3.99 -1.55
CA ARG A 79 -4.89 -4.50 -1.97
C ARG A 79 -6.00 -3.62 -1.44
N ARG A 80 -6.99 -3.36 -2.28
CA ARG A 80 -8.16 -2.53 -2.01
C ARG A 80 -9.24 -3.30 -1.29
N TYR A 81 -9.94 -2.61 -0.40
CA TYR A 81 -11.14 -3.09 0.24
C TYR A 81 -12.20 -1.99 0.18
N PRO A 82 -13.37 -2.24 -0.43
CA PRO A 82 -14.47 -1.27 -0.40
C PRO A 82 -14.96 -1.10 1.04
N LEU A 83 -15.13 0.16 1.46
CA LEU A 83 -15.74 0.50 2.74
C LEU A 83 -17.24 0.69 2.51
N TYR A 84 -18.01 -0.36 2.77
CA TYR A 84 -19.47 -0.30 2.73
C TYR A 84 -19.99 0.51 3.93
N GLY A 85 -20.92 1.45 3.68
CA GLY A 85 -21.51 2.33 4.70
C GLY A 85 -21.05 3.79 4.69
N LEU A 86 -20.11 4.17 3.81
CA LEU A 86 -19.66 5.56 3.61
C LEU A 86 -20.40 6.30 2.47
N THR A 87 -21.57 5.81 2.04
CA THR A 87 -22.49 6.60 1.21
C THR A 87 -23.11 7.69 2.08
N THR A 88 -22.47 8.85 2.16
CA THR A 88 -23.15 10.08 2.58
C THR A 88 -23.98 10.59 1.41
N THR A 89 -25.29 10.65 1.66
CA THR A 89 -26.30 11.51 1.03
C THR A 89 -25.78 12.89 0.67
#